data_AF-A0A2J6MQD4-F1
#
_entry.id   AF-A0A2J6MQD4-F1
#
_cell.length_a   1.000
_cell.length_b   1.000
_cell.length_c   1.000
_cell.angle_alpha   90.00
_cell.angle_beta   90.00
_cell.angle_gamma   90.00
#
_symmetry.space_group_name_H-M   'P 1'
#
loop_
_entity.id
_entity.type
_entity.pdbx_description
1 polymer ?
#
loop_
_entity_poly.entity_id
_entity_poly.type
_entity_poly.pdbx_seq_one_letter_code
_entity_poly.pdbx_strand_id
1 'polypeptide(L)'
;MSELVNASIEDFLGPSANRFFGSGFKRVDYEWEETSASPQGTGRLVRLRYPDDWSRKETQTKLPPHLSTIDALLIAVSMAERILSLSNLSIEHFWISGVSIKAGQKPIENLDSVIAVMHFENTCDSTHRFGADIGSMRISFALENNFHLKNRTKFHEAVDQTNSYYLECTKIRNQVITDIQLPAPGIADSILSVHPLRSARAGGIESAYGTHLAGHAWMTAMYVASLDIPVDEQETSWDNLAKKNGEGR
;
A
#
# COMPACT_ATOMS: atom_id res chain seq x y z
N MET A 1 -24.47 -20.86 -26.12
CA MET A 1 -23.27 -20.78 -25.27
C MET A 1 -22.97 -19.30 -25.14
N SER A 2 -23.27 -18.69 -23.99
CA SER A 2 -22.93 -17.29 -23.73
C SER A 2 -21.41 -17.17 -23.64
N GLU A 3 -20.82 -16.24 -24.39
CA GLU A 3 -19.44 -15.83 -24.17
C GLU A 3 -19.30 -15.37 -22.72
N LEU A 4 -18.41 -16.01 -21.96
CA LEU A 4 -17.93 -15.46 -20.70
C LEU A 4 -17.15 -14.19 -21.05
N VAL A 5 -17.83 -13.06 -21.00
CA VAL A 5 -17.17 -11.75 -20.96
C VAL A 5 -16.32 -11.78 -19.69
N ASN A 6 -14.99 -11.85 -19.83
CA ASN A 6 -14.06 -11.77 -18.70
C ASN A 6 -14.24 -10.40 -18.04
N ALA A 7 -15.09 -10.33 -17.02
CA ALA A 7 -15.38 -9.08 -16.33
C ALA A 7 -14.09 -8.50 -15.74
N SER A 8 -13.83 -7.24 -16.07
CA SER A 8 -12.76 -6.45 -15.49
C SER A 8 -13.24 -5.83 -14.18
N ILE A 9 -12.30 -5.49 -13.28
CA ILE A 9 -12.63 -4.70 -12.08
C ILE A 9 -13.33 -3.37 -12.41
N GLU A 10 -13.04 -2.83 -13.58
CA GLU A 10 -13.63 -1.60 -14.10
C GLU A 10 -15.13 -1.75 -14.39
N ASP A 11 -15.61 -2.96 -14.71
CA ASP A 11 -17.03 -3.22 -14.96
C ASP A 11 -17.85 -3.17 -13.66
N PHE A 12 -17.21 -3.41 -12.51
CA PHE A 12 -17.85 -3.38 -11.19
C PHE A 12 -17.71 -2.04 -10.49
N LEU A 13 -16.54 -1.40 -10.59
CA LEU A 13 -16.20 -0.20 -9.82
C LEU A 13 -16.15 1.08 -10.67
N GLY A 14 -16.28 0.96 -11.98
CA GLY A 14 -16.04 2.06 -12.91
C GLY A 14 -14.57 2.47 -13.02
N PRO A 15 -14.25 3.47 -13.88
CA PRO A 15 -12.90 3.80 -14.30
C PRO A 15 -11.92 4.07 -13.14
N SER A 16 -10.78 3.38 -13.15
CA SER A 16 -9.68 3.54 -12.16
C SER A 16 -9.13 4.95 -12.12
N ALA A 17 -9.19 5.70 -13.21
CA ALA A 17 -8.84 7.13 -13.28
C ALA A 17 -9.60 7.99 -12.26
N ASN A 18 -10.83 7.59 -11.93
CA ASN A 18 -11.76 8.35 -11.10
C ASN A 18 -11.75 7.91 -9.63
N ARG A 19 -11.04 6.83 -9.29
CA ARG A 19 -11.04 6.24 -7.95
C ARG A 19 -9.67 6.31 -7.28
N PHE A 20 -9.67 6.54 -5.98
CA PHE A 20 -8.44 6.51 -5.18
C PHE A 20 -7.76 5.14 -5.24
N PHE A 21 -8.50 4.07 -4.88
CA PHE A 21 -8.11 2.66 -5.08
C PHE A 21 -8.26 2.23 -6.55
N GLY A 22 -7.79 3.06 -7.47
CA GLY A 22 -7.74 2.80 -8.92
C GLY A 22 -6.44 3.34 -9.51
N SER A 23 -6.32 4.66 -9.50
CA SER A 23 -5.07 5.33 -9.90
C SER A 23 -4.83 6.62 -9.13
N GLY A 24 -5.77 7.05 -8.28
CA GLY A 24 -5.63 8.26 -7.47
C GLY A 24 -4.44 8.20 -6.51
N PHE A 25 -4.18 7.04 -5.90
CA PHE A 25 -3.02 6.84 -5.00
C PHE A 25 -1.66 7.12 -5.66
N LYS A 26 -1.56 7.00 -6.99
CA LYS A 26 -0.32 7.23 -7.74
C LYS A 26 0.11 8.70 -7.78
N ARG A 27 -0.83 9.61 -7.48
CA ARG A 27 -0.65 11.06 -7.58
C ARG A 27 -0.44 11.75 -6.23
N VAL A 28 -0.24 10.97 -5.16
CA VAL A 28 0.00 11.52 -3.82
C VAL A 28 1.47 11.94 -3.70
N ASP A 29 1.69 13.19 -3.29
CA ASP A 29 3.03 13.69 -2.96
C ASP A 29 3.29 13.55 -1.46
N TYR A 30 4.54 13.21 -1.13
CA TYR A 30 4.99 13.04 0.24
C TYR A 30 6.15 13.99 0.52
N GLU A 31 6.08 14.68 1.64
CA GLU A 31 7.18 15.43 2.24
C GLU A 31 7.35 14.90 3.67
N TRP A 32 8.58 14.76 4.18
CA TRP A 32 8.76 14.38 5.57
C TRP A 32 10.04 14.96 6.16
N GLU A 33 10.02 15.11 7.48
CA GLU A 33 11.17 15.46 8.30
C GLU A 33 11.46 14.30 9.26
N GLU A 34 12.71 13.84 9.30
CA GLU A 34 13.16 12.82 10.25
C GLU A 34 13.37 13.47 11.61
N THR A 35 12.58 13.06 12.61
CA THR A 35 12.66 13.59 13.98
C THR A 35 13.60 12.76 14.85
N SER A 36 13.75 11.48 14.53
CA SER A 36 14.69 10.56 15.20
C SER A 36 14.94 9.34 14.32
N ALA A 37 16.13 8.74 14.47
CA ALA A 37 16.49 7.55 13.72
C ALA A 37 17.55 6.72 14.46
N SER A 38 17.29 5.42 14.59
CA SER A 38 18.20 4.42 15.12
C SER A 38 17.87 3.05 14.52
N PRO A 39 18.75 2.05 14.67
CA PRO A 39 18.44 0.66 14.33
C PRO A 39 17.24 0.05 15.09
N GLN A 40 16.80 0.66 16.20
CA GLN A 40 15.67 0.16 17.01
C GLN A 40 14.34 0.86 16.66
N GLY A 41 14.39 1.99 15.96
CA GLY A 41 13.20 2.78 15.67
C GLY A 41 13.51 4.14 15.05
N THR A 42 12.50 4.70 14.39
CA THR A 42 12.56 6.03 13.76
C THR A 42 11.23 6.75 13.89
N GLY A 43 11.29 8.08 13.97
CA GLY A 43 10.15 8.97 13.97
C GLY A 43 10.22 9.96 12.81
N ARG A 44 9.07 10.29 12.22
CA ARG A 44 8.94 11.29 11.16
C ARG A 44 7.70 12.16 11.37
N LEU A 45 7.82 13.41 10.95
CA LEU A 45 6.66 14.24 10.64
C LEU A 45 6.42 14.17 9.14
N VAL A 46 5.25 13.71 8.72
CA VAL A 46 4.92 13.46 7.31
C VAL A 46 3.82 14.40 6.86
N ARG A 47 4.04 15.05 5.72
CA ARG A 47 3.04 15.81 4.98
C ARG A 47 2.65 15.05 3.72
N LEU A 48 1.35 14.95 3.47
CA LEU A 48 0.79 14.35 2.26
C LEU A 48 -0.01 15.39 1.48
N ARG A 49 0.17 15.44 0.16
CA ARG A 49 -0.66 16.25 -0.73
C ARG A 49 -1.39 15.34 -1.71
N TYR A 50 -2.72 15.32 -1.58
CA TYR A 50 -3.60 14.64 -2.52
C TYR A 50 -4.01 15.64 -3.61
N PRO A 51 -4.18 15.18 -4.86
CA PRO A 51 -4.68 16.04 -5.92
C PRO A 51 -6.11 16.49 -5.62
N ASP A 52 -6.53 17.61 -6.22
CA ASP A 52 -7.88 18.14 -6.00
C ASP A 52 -9.01 17.18 -6.41
N ASP A 53 -8.70 16.25 -7.31
CA ASP A 53 -9.59 15.21 -7.80
C ASP A 53 -9.22 13.81 -7.31
N TRP A 54 -8.63 13.71 -6.11
CA TRP A 54 -8.14 12.47 -5.51
C TRP A 54 -9.15 11.32 -5.48
N SER A 55 -10.44 11.65 -5.38
CA SER A 55 -11.56 10.72 -5.50
C SER A 55 -12.80 11.47 -6.00
N ARG A 56 -13.34 11.08 -7.17
CA ARG A 56 -14.58 11.66 -7.70
C ARG A 56 -15.74 10.73 -7.35
N LYS A 57 -16.64 11.20 -6.49
CA LYS A 57 -17.99 10.64 -6.36
C LYS A 57 -18.91 11.39 -7.34
N GLU A 58 -19.89 10.70 -7.92
CA GLU A 58 -20.82 11.33 -8.89
C GLU A 58 -21.66 12.43 -8.23
N THR A 59 -21.83 12.35 -6.91
CA THR A 59 -22.48 13.37 -6.10
C THR A 59 -21.50 14.51 -5.73
N GLN A 60 -21.93 15.76 -5.97
CA GLN A 60 -21.13 17.00 -5.97
C GLN A 60 -20.44 17.41 -4.64
N THR A 61 -20.46 16.57 -3.59
CA THR A 61 -19.81 16.86 -2.31
C THR A 61 -18.41 16.27 -2.26
N LYS A 62 -17.40 17.12 -2.47
CA LYS A 62 -15.97 16.78 -2.31
C LYS A 62 -15.69 16.41 -0.85
N LEU A 63 -15.46 15.13 -0.56
CA LEU A 63 -15.00 14.69 0.75
C LEU A 63 -13.58 15.21 1.01
N PRO A 64 -13.26 15.65 2.24
CA PRO A 64 -11.89 16.02 2.59
C PRO A 64 -10.96 14.81 2.39
N PRO A 65 -9.78 15.01 1.77
CA PRO A 65 -8.75 13.97 1.71
C PRO A 65 -8.38 13.50 3.12
N HIS A 66 -8.14 12.20 3.26
CA HIS A 66 -7.66 11.62 4.51
C HIS A 66 -6.56 10.61 4.25
N LEU A 67 -5.75 10.35 5.28
CA LEU A 67 -4.66 9.37 5.21
C LEU A 67 -5.21 8.03 4.78
N SER A 68 -4.74 7.52 3.64
CA SER A 68 -5.16 6.20 3.15
C SER A 68 -4.30 5.08 3.72
N THR A 69 -4.83 3.87 3.68
CA THR A 69 -4.11 2.66 4.07
C THR A 69 -2.91 2.38 3.16
N ILE A 70 -3.00 2.73 1.87
CA ILE A 70 -1.87 2.65 0.91
C ILE A 70 -0.74 3.54 1.40
N ASP A 71 -1.06 4.81 1.68
CA ASP A 71 -0.07 5.82 2.06
C ASP A 71 0.59 5.46 3.39
N ALA A 72 -0.20 5.02 4.37
CA ALA A 72 0.31 4.59 5.66
C ALA A 72 1.30 3.42 5.53
N LEU A 73 1.01 2.43 4.68
CA LEU A 73 1.92 1.33 4.40
C LEU A 73 3.19 1.79 3.69
N LEU A 74 3.09 2.65 2.68
CA LEU A 74 4.24 3.19 1.96
C LEU A 74 5.18 3.98 2.88
N ILE A 75 4.60 4.81 3.78
CA ILE A 75 5.35 5.52 4.81
C ILE A 75 6.07 4.52 5.72
N ALA A 76 5.36 3.51 6.23
CA ALA A 76 5.94 2.50 7.11
C ALA A 76 7.09 1.74 6.43
N VAL A 77 6.91 1.27 5.19
CA VAL A 77 7.97 0.57 4.45
C VAL A 77 9.21 1.47 4.28
N SER A 78 9.03 2.75 3.93
CA SER A 78 10.15 3.70 3.82
C SER A 78 10.89 3.96 5.15
N MET A 79 10.20 3.80 6.28
CA MET A 79 10.79 3.90 7.61
C MET A 79 11.57 2.62 7.96
N ALA A 80 11.08 1.44 7.55
CA ALA A 80 11.83 0.20 7.75
C ALA A 80 13.08 0.14 6.88
N GLU A 81 13.02 0.63 5.63
CA GLU A 81 14.21 0.82 4.80
C GLU A 81 15.26 1.64 5.55
N ARG A 82 14.85 2.75 6.17
CA ARG A 82 15.73 3.60 6.98
C ARG A 82 16.37 2.85 8.15
N ILE A 83 15.58 2.10 8.93
CA ILE A 83 16.09 1.30 10.06
C ILE A 83 17.10 0.24 9.57
N LEU A 84 16.78 -0.47 8.49
CA LEU A 84 17.64 -1.52 7.93
C LEU A 84 18.94 -0.93 7.36
N SER A 85 18.88 0.23 6.68
CA SER A 85 20.07 0.95 6.21
C SER A 85 20.98 1.39 7.36
N LEU A 86 20.41 1.88 8.48
CA LEU A 86 21.18 2.20 9.69
C LEU A 86 21.80 0.96 10.35
N SER A 87 21.25 -0.23 10.06
CA SER A 87 21.76 -1.52 10.49
C SER A 87 22.79 -2.12 9.52
N ASN A 88 23.20 -1.39 8.49
CA ASN A 88 24.11 -1.83 7.41
C ASN A 88 23.63 -3.09 6.66
N LEU A 89 22.32 -3.26 6.51
CA LEU A 89 21.74 -4.36 5.74
C LEU A 89 21.48 -3.95 4.29
N SER A 90 21.74 -4.88 3.37
CA SER A 90 21.33 -4.78 1.96
C SER A 90 19.81 -4.92 1.84
N ILE A 91 19.11 -3.80 1.77
CA ILE A 91 17.65 -3.71 1.75
C ILE A 91 17.03 -4.28 0.47
N GLU A 92 17.77 -4.31 -0.63
CA GLU A 92 17.32 -4.76 -1.96
C GLU A 92 16.86 -6.22 -2.00
N HIS A 93 17.32 -7.04 -1.07
CA HIS A 93 17.02 -8.47 -0.99
C HIS A 93 15.85 -8.82 -0.07
N PHE A 94 15.31 -7.82 0.63
CA PHE A 94 14.13 -7.99 1.45
C PHE A 94 12.86 -7.95 0.63
N TRP A 95 11.82 -8.61 1.12
CA TRP A 95 10.47 -8.56 0.58
C TRP A 95 9.43 -8.51 1.70
N ILE A 96 8.24 -8.00 1.41
CA ILE A 96 7.14 -8.00 2.39
C ILE A 96 6.51 -9.40 2.41
N SER A 97 6.66 -10.14 3.51
CA SER A 97 6.09 -11.48 3.66
C SER A 97 4.76 -11.50 4.41
N GLY A 98 4.37 -10.40 5.06
CA GLY A 98 3.07 -10.27 5.71
C GLY A 98 2.82 -8.85 6.20
N VAL A 99 1.55 -8.43 6.16
CA VAL A 99 1.09 -7.12 6.63
C VAL A 99 -0.22 -7.30 7.39
N SER A 100 -0.34 -6.61 8.52
CA SER A 100 -1.57 -6.41 9.26
C SER A 100 -1.76 -4.93 9.50
N ILE A 101 -2.95 -4.42 9.21
CA ILE A 101 -3.27 -3.00 9.35
C ILE A 101 -4.54 -2.87 10.17
N LYS A 102 -4.47 -2.06 11.22
CA LYS A 102 -5.60 -1.66 12.04
C LYS A 102 -5.85 -0.17 11.82
N ALA A 103 -6.96 0.12 11.14
CA ALA A 103 -7.39 1.49 10.91
C ALA A 103 -7.73 2.21 12.24
N GLY A 104 -7.56 3.52 12.24
CA GLY A 104 -8.02 4.38 13.33
C GLY A 104 -9.55 4.51 13.33
N GLN A 105 -10.12 4.98 14.44
CA GLN A 105 -11.57 5.17 14.56
C GLN A 105 -12.09 6.39 13.79
N LYS A 106 -11.22 7.34 13.42
CA LYS A 106 -11.58 8.57 12.71
C LYS A 106 -10.62 8.80 11.55
N PRO A 107 -11.10 9.33 10.40
CA PRO A 107 -10.25 9.77 9.32
C PRO A 107 -9.25 10.83 9.78
N ILE A 108 -8.01 10.77 9.27
CA ILE A 108 -6.98 11.77 9.53
C ILE A 108 -6.97 12.74 8.36
N GLU A 109 -7.55 13.92 8.55
CA GLU A 109 -7.71 14.94 7.51
C GLU A 109 -6.65 16.06 7.59
N ASN A 110 -6.00 16.23 8.76
CA ASN A 110 -4.83 17.09 8.86
C ASN A 110 -3.60 16.36 8.30
N LEU A 111 -3.38 16.54 7.01
CA LEU A 111 -2.34 15.87 6.25
C LEU A 111 -1.03 16.64 6.21
N ASP A 112 -0.94 17.82 6.81
CA ASP A 112 0.27 18.63 6.86
C ASP A 112 1.26 18.17 7.95
N SER A 113 0.79 17.37 8.90
CA SER A 113 1.55 17.04 10.11
C SER A 113 1.19 15.66 10.66
N VAL A 114 1.19 14.63 9.80
CA VAL A 114 0.96 13.24 10.22
C VAL A 114 2.20 12.73 10.95
N ILE A 115 2.04 12.38 12.22
CA ILE A 115 3.11 11.78 13.02
C ILE A 115 3.25 10.31 12.64
N ALA A 116 4.46 9.88 12.28
CA ALA A 116 4.78 8.50 12.01
C ALA A 116 5.88 8.02 12.96
N VAL A 117 5.63 6.91 13.66
CA VAL A 117 6.59 6.28 14.56
C VAL A 117 6.73 4.82 14.18
N MET A 118 7.96 4.33 14.11
CA MET A 118 8.26 2.92 13.86
C MET A 118 9.22 2.37 14.91
N HIS A 119 8.96 1.14 15.31
CA HIS A 119 9.86 0.33 16.12
C HIS A 119 10.21 -0.98 15.40
N PHE A 120 11.47 -1.36 15.51
CA PHE A 120 11.91 -2.72 15.20
C PHE A 120 11.49 -3.65 16.35
N GLU A 121 10.82 -4.75 16.04
CA GLU A 121 10.30 -5.66 17.04
C GLU A 121 11.29 -6.78 17.36
N ASN A 122 11.64 -7.58 16.34
CA ASN A 122 12.59 -8.68 16.45
C ASN A 122 13.02 -9.19 15.08
N THR A 123 14.03 -10.06 15.10
CA THR A 123 14.36 -10.95 13.99
C THR A 123 14.19 -12.39 14.44
N CYS A 124 13.53 -13.19 13.61
CA CYS A 124 13.47 -14.65 13.73
C CYS A 124 13.85 -15.25 12.37
N ASP A 125 14.88 -16.08 12.35
CA ASP A 125 15.51 -16.59 11.12
C ASP A 125 15.90 -15.46 10.15
N SER A 126 15.36 -15.48 8.93
CA SER A 126 15.54 -14.44 7.90
C SER A 126 14.46 -13.35 7.97
N THR A 127 13.55 -13.39 8.94
CA THR A 127 12.39 -12.50 9.02
C THR A 127 12.55 -11.42 10.08
N HIS A 128 12.48 -10.16 9.67
CA HIS A 128 12.52 -8.96 10.50
C HIS A 128 11.11 -8.41 10.65
N ARG A 129 10.67 -8.15 11.88
CA ARG A 129 9.33 -7.64 12.18
C ARG A 129 9.37 -6.20 12.64
N PHE A 130 8.38 -5.44 12.17
CA PHE A 130 8.24 -4.01 12.41
C PHE A 130 6.82 -3.71 12.85
N GLY A 131 6.70 -2.79 13.79
CA GLY A 131 5.45 -2.12 14.10
C GLY A 131 5.58 -0.63 13.84
N ALA A 132 4.51 -0.03 13.33
CA ALA A 132 4.44 1.40 13.09
C ALA A 132 3.07 1.95 13.47
N ASP A 133 3.07 3.15 14.03
CA ASP A 133 1.90 3.98 14.24
C ASP A 133 2.00 5.16 13.26
N ILE A 134 1.10 5.23 12.28
CA ILE A 134 1.00 6.30 11.28
C ILE A 134 -0.28 7.09 11.55
N GLY A 135 -0.13 8.22 12.23
CA GLY A 135 -1.24 8.94 12.82
C GLY A 135 -2.01 8.05 13.81
N SER A 136 -3.24 7.67 13.47
CA SER A 136 -4.07 6.75 14.26
C SER A 136 -4.12 5.32 13.71
N MET A 137 -3.43 5.03 12.59
CA MET A 137 -3.36 3.67 12.03
C MET A 137 -2.18 2.92 12.63
N ARG A 138 -2.39 1.64 12.97
CA ARG A 138 -1.31 0.74 13.37
C ARG A 138 -1.02 -0.26 12.27
N ILE A 139 0.24 -0.39 11.92
CA ILE A 139 0.74 -1.30 10.90
C ILE A 139 1.76 -2.23 11.54
N SER A 140 1.59 -3.53 11.35
CA SER A 140 2.59 -4.53 11.69
C SER A 140 2.94 -5.30 10.43
N PHE A 141 4.22 -5.44 10.12
CA PHE A 141 4.64 -6.15 8.91
C PHE A 141 5.96 -6.88 9.11
N ALA A 142 6.17 -7.87 8.25
CA ALA A 142 7.34 -8.73 8.23
C ALA A 142 8.10 -8.53 6.93
N LEU A 143 9.41 -8.35 7.05
CA LEU A 143 10.35 -8.32 5.95
C LEU A 143 11.22 -9.56 6.02
N GLU A 144 11.17 -10.41 5.01
CA GLU A 144 12.01 -11.59 4.94
C GLU A 144 13.18 -11.36 3.97
N ASN A 145 14.37 -11.78 4.39
CA ASN A 145 15.59 -11.66 3.60
C ASN A 145 15.85 -12.97 2.86
N ASN A 146 15.65 -12.96 1.55
CA ASN A 146 15.90 -14.12 0.70
C ASN A 146 17.31 -14.11 0.08
N PHE A 147 18.35 -13.88 0.91
CA PHE A 147 19.75 -13.89 0.48
C PHE A 147 20.18 -15.19 -0.24
N HIS A 148 19.42 -16.28 -0.05
CA HIS A 148 19.66 -17.57 -0.71
C HIS A 148 19.20 -17.64 -2.18
N LEU A 149 18.39 -16.70 -2.69
CA LEU A 149 17.95 -16.63 -4.10
C LEU A 149 18.99 -15.98 -5.02
N LYS A 150 20.27 -16.37 -4.90
CA LYS A 150 21.43 -15.79 -5.63
C LYS A 150 21.37 -15.84 -7.17
N ASN A 151 20.34 -16.43 -7.79
CA ASN A 151 20.34 -16.82 -9.20
C ASN A 151 19.17 -16.34 -10.07
N ARG A 152 18.36 -15.35 -9.67
CA ARG A 152 17.36 -14.78 -10.59
C ARG A 152 17.68 -13.33 -10.93
N THR A 153 18.25 -13.16 -12.14
CA THR A 153 18.41 -11.91 -12.89
C THR A 153 19.03 -10.75 -12.09
N LYS A 154 20.35 -10.63 -12.15
CA LYS A 154 21.06 -9.42 -11.72
C LYS A 154 20.65 -8.25 -12.61
N PHE A 155 19.71 -7.42 -12.16
CA PHE A 155 19.63 -6.03 -12.61
C PHE A 155 20.69 -5.23 -11.84
N HIS A 156 21.95 -5.40 -12.23
CA HIS A 156 23.07 -4.64 -11.66
C HIS A 156 23.37 -3.44 -12.57
N GLU A 157 22.48 -2.45 -12.53
CA GLU A 157 22.85 -1.07 -12.88
C GLU A 157 22.69 -0.24 -11.62
N ALA A 158 23.54 0.78 -11.46
CA ALA A 158 23.62 1.60 -10.25
C ALA A 158 22.23 2.08 -9.82
N VAL A 159 21.78 1.54 -8.69
CA VAL A 159 20.48 1.81 -8.09
C VAL A 159 20.58 3.14 -7.35
N ASP A 160 19.63 4.05 -7.60
CA ASP A 160 19.54 5.28 -6.84
C ASP A 160 19.02 4.98 -5.42
N GLN A 161 19.91 5.02 -4.43
CA GLN A 161 19.60 4.73 -3.03
C GLN A 161 18.69 5.80 -2.40
N THR A 162 18.48 6.95 -3.06
CA THR A 162 17.59 7.99 -2.53
C THR A 162 16.12 7.70 -2.82
N ASN A 163 15.82 6.80 -3.76
CA ASN A 163 14.47 6.53 -4.23
C ASN A 163 13.99 5.16 -3.75
N SER A 164 13.02 5.16 -2.84
CA SER A 164 12.36 3.94 -2.33
C SER A 164 11.57 3.26 -3.44
N TYR A 165 11.83 1.98 -3.65
CA TYR A 165 11.16 1.13 -4.64
C TYR A 165 9.67 1.11 -4.36
N TYR A 166 9.27 0.90 -3.12
CA TYR A 166 7.85 0.90 -2.76
C TYR A 166 7.20 2.26 -2.98
N LEU A 167 7.85 3.38 -2.64
CA LEU A 167 7.24 4.68 -2.80
C LEU A 167 7.12 5.11 -4.28
N GLU A 168 8.20 4.96 -5.04
CA GLU A 168 8.28 5.45 -6.42
C GLU A 168 7.65 4.47 -7.41
N CYS A 169 7.98 3.18 -7.28
CA CYS A 169 7.53 2.19 -8.25
C CYS A 169 6.02 1.92 -8.13
N THR A 170 5.44 2.02 -6.94
CA THR A 170 3.99 1.85 -6.74
C THR A 170 3.20 2.90 -7.55
N LYS A 171 3.75 4.12 -7.73
CA LYS A 171 3.13 5.18 -8.52
C LYS A 171 3.14 4.91 -10.03
N ILE A 172 4.20 4.29 -10.55
CA ILE A 172 4.39 4.09 -12.00
C ILE A 172 4.02 2.69 -12.49
N ARG A 173 3.75 1.74 -11.59
CA ARG A 173 3.38 0.37 -11.98
C ARG A 173 2.01 0.29 -12.61
N ASN A 174 1.91 -0.61 -13.58
CA ASN A 174 0.64 -0.98 -14.17
C ASN A 174 0.26 -2.40 -13.76
N GLN A 175 -0.97 -2.55 -13.27
CA GLN A 175 -1.56 -3.83 -12.92
C GLN A 175 -2.96 -3.89 -13.49
N VAL A 176 -3.37 -5.10 -13.88
CA VAL A 176 -4.71 -5.36 -14.41
C VAL A 176 -5.33 -6.50 -13.61
N ILE A 177 -6.55 -6.29 -13.14
CA ILE A 177 -7.36 -7.31 -12.46
C ILE A 177 -8.48 -7.71 -13.41
N THR A 178 -8.51 -8.98 -13.79
CA THR A 178 -9.46 -9.56 -14.75
C THR A 178 -10.03 -10.86 -14.21
N ASP A 179 -11.04 -11.40 -14.89
CA ASP A 179 -11.66 -12.70 -14.56
C ASP A 179 -12.15 -12.71 -13.10
N ILE A 180 -12.88 -11.65 -12.73
CA ILE A 180 -13.42 -11.52 -11.39
C ILE A 180 -14.64 -12.41 -11.26
N GLN A 181 -14.60 -13.29 -10.27
CA GLN A 181 -15.69 -14.18 -9.90
C GLN A 181 -16.07 -13.93 -8.44
N LEU A 182 -17.36 -13.87 -8.14
CA LEU A 182 -17.89 -13.66 -6.79
C LEU A 182 -18.63 -14.92 -6.35
N PRO A 183 -17.93 -15.99 -5.93
CA PRO A 183 -18.55 -17.28 -5.63
C PRO A 183 -19.47 -17.24 -4.39
N ALA A 184 -19.24 -16.30 -3.46
CA ALA A 184 -20.05 -16.10 -2.26
C ALA A 184 -19.85 -14.66 -1.73
N PRO A 185 -20.75 -14.16 -0.85
CA PRO A 185 -20.54 -12.90 -0.15
C PRO A 185 -19.19 -12.89 0.60
N GLY A 186 -18.41 -11.82 0.47
CA GLY A 186 -17.08 -11.72 1.06
C GLY A 186 -15.99 -12.58 0.41
N ILE A 187 -16.28 -13.25 -0.71
CA ILE A 187 -15.29 -14.04 -1.45
C ILE A 187 -15.25 -13.57 -2.90
N ALA A 188 -14.03 -13.30 -3.38
CA ALA A 188 -13.79 -12.90 -4.75
C ALA A 188 -12.49 -13.54 -5.27
N ASP A 189 -12.59 -14.19 -6.41
CA ASP A 189 -11.47 -14.78 -7.14
C ASP A 189 -11.16 -13.90 -8.36
N SER A 190 -9.87 -13.69 -8.66
CA SER A 190 -9.47 -12.88 -9.82
C SER A 190 -8.06 -13.22 -10.29
N ILE A 191 -7.75 -12.82 -11.53
CA ILE A 191 -6.41 -12.88 -12.10
C ILE A 191 -5.77 -11.49 -12.02
N LEU A 192 -4.66 -11.41 -11.29
CA LEU A 192 -3.79 -10.24 -11.24
C LEU A 192 -2.64 -10.36 -12.25
N SER A 193 -2.65 -9.51 -13.26
CA SER A 193 -1.52 -9.32 -14.18
C SER A 193 -0.70 -8.12 -13.76
N VAL A 194 0.59 -8.33 -13.47
CA VAL A 194 1.55 -7.27 -13.13
C VAL A 194 2.51 -7.08 -14.29
N HIS A 195 2.61 -5.86 -14.81
CA HIS A 195 3.57 -5.56 -15.85
C HIS A 195 4.92 -5.14 -15.23
N PRO A 196 6.04 -5.76 -15.64
CA PRO A 196 7.36 -5.38 -15.12
C PRO A 196 7.68 -3.93 -15.44
N LEU A 197 8.28 -3.25 -14.46
CA LEU A 197 8.83 -1.92 -14.68
C LEU A 197 10.09 -2.03 -15.53
N ARG A 198 10.04 -1.51 -16.75
CA ARG A 198 11.17 -1.57 -17.69
C ARG A 198 12.25 -0.50 -17.42
N SER A 199 11.99 0.48 -16.55
CA SER A 199 12.82 1.68 -16.44
C SER A 199 13.00 2.27 -15.03
N ALA A 200 12.50 1.62 -13.98
CA ALA A 200 12.59 2.18 -12.64
C ALA A 200 13.98 1.96 -12.02
N ARG A 201 14.77 3.03 -11.93
CA ARG A 201 16.02 3.07 -11.15
C ARG A 201 15.70 3.42 -9.69
N ALA A 202 15.08 2.50 -8.96
CA ALA A 202 14.74 2.69 -7.56
C ALA A 202 15.37 1.59 -6.70
N GLY A 203 15.95 1.98 -5.56
CA GLY A 203 16.49 1.08 -4.55
C GLY A 203 15.51 0.78 -3.45
N GLY A 204 15.91 0.06 -2.41
CA GLY A 204 14.98 -0.28 -1.34
C GLY A 204 14.45 -1.71 -1.42
N ILE A 205 13.52 -2.01 -0.53
CA ILE A 205 12.93 -3.35 -0.36
C ILE A 205 12.32 -3.78 -1.70
N GLU A 206 12.56 -5.03 -2.08
CA GLU A 206 12.16 -5.67 -3.35
C GLU A 206 12.82 -5.17 -4.63
N SER A 207 13.71 -4.17 -4.58
CA SER A 207 14.34 -3.63 -5.80
C SER A 207 15.18 -4.66 -6.57
N ALA A 208 15.71 -5.70 -5.92
CA ALA A 208 16.40 -6.80 -6.61
C ALA A 208 15.45 -7.73 -7.40
N TYR A 209 14.13 -7.63 -7.21
CA TYR A 209 13.14 -8.52 -7.78
C TYR A 209 12.18 -7.74 -8.71
N GLY A 210 12.59 -7.51 -9.96
CA GLY A 210 11.84 -6.68 -10.93
C GLY A 210 10.39 -7.12 -11.25
N THR A 211 9.96 -8.30 -10.79
CA THR A 211 8.61 -8.86 -11.00
C THR A 211 7.96 -9.37 -9.72
N HIS A 212 8.44 -8.97 -8.54
CA HIS A 212 7.93 -9.57 -7.31
C HIS A 212 6.48 -9.18 -7.02
N LEU A 213 5.65 -10.17 -6.62
CA LEU A 213 4.21 -10.02 -6.48
C LEU A 213 3.76 -9.58 -5.09
N ALA A 214 4.61 -9.60 -4.06
CA ALA A 214 4.20 -9.28 -2.69
C ALA A 214 3.58 -7.89 -2.56
N GLY A 215 4.25 -6.86 -3.07
CA GLY A 215 3.70 -5.51 -3.14
C GLY A 215 2.39 -5.40 -3.94
N HIS A 216 2.13 -6.32 -4.87
CA HIS A 216 0.94 -6.30 -5.71
C HIS A 216 -0.22 -7.08 -5.09
N ALA A 217 0.07 -8.15 -4.37
CA ALA A 217 -0.92 -8.99 -3.73
C ALA A 217 -1.75 -8.19 -2.72
N TRP A 218 -1.11 -7.31 -1.93
CA TRP A 218 -1.85 -6.50 -0.96
C TRP A 218 -2.67 -5.39 -1.62
N MET A 219 -2.16 -4.71 -2.66
CA MET A 219 -2.95 -3.73 -3.41
C MET A 219 -4.15 -4.41 -4.04
N THR A 220 -3.95 -5.54 -4.70
CA THR A 220 -5.05 -6.34 -5.26
C THR A 220 -6.03 -6.78 -4.20
N ALA A 221 -5.57 -7.21 -3.02
CA ALA A 221 -6.46 -7.53 -1.91
C ALA A 221 -7.30 -6.32 -1.47
N MET A 222 -6.73 -5.11 -1.44
CA MET A 222 -7.50 -3.88 -1.16
C MET A 222 -8.52 -3.56 -2.25
N TYR A 223 -8.16 -3.75 -3.51
CA TYR A 223 -9.06 -3.52 -4.65
C TYR A 223 -10.21 -4.53 -4.65
N VAL A 224 -9.91 -5.81 -4.45
CA VAL A 224 -10.89 -6.88 -4.39
C VAL A 224 -11.78 -6.72 -3.16
N ALA A 225 -11.23 -6.33 -2.01
CA ALA A 225 -12.02 -5.99 -0.82
C ALA A 225 -12.98 -4.82 -1.07
N SER A 226 -12.64 -3.89 -1.97
CA SER A 226 -13.55 -2.80 -2.34
C SER A 226 -14.75 -3.24 -3.17
N LEU A 227 -14.75 -4.46 -3.74
CA LEU A 227 -15.92 -5.06 -4.40
C LEU A 227 -17.00 -5.50 -3.38
N ASP A 228 -16.58 -5.88 -2.17
CA ASP A 228 -17.48 -6.31 -1.09
C ASP A 228 -17.95 -5.14 -0.20
N ILE A 229 -17.43 -3.93 -0.47
CA ILE A 229 -17.99 -2.68 0.05
C ILE A 229 -19.07 -2.27 -0.96
N PRO A 230 -20.37 -2.44 -0.65
CA PRO A 230 -21.42 -2.01 -1.58
C PRO A 230 -21.20 -0.53 -1.88
N VAL A 231 -20.94 -0.18 -3.13
CA VAL A 231 -20.77 1.22 -3.56
C VAL A 231 -22.15 1.87 -3.58
N ASP A 232 -22.73 2.03 -2.40
CA ASP A 232 -23.84 2.92 -2.13
C ASP A 232 -23.27 4.13 -1.40
N GLU A 233 -23.27 5.27 -2.09
CA GLU A 233 -22.75 6.53 -1.59
C GLU A 233 -23.50 7.04 -0.34
N GLN A 234 -24.67 6.47 0.01
CA GLN A 234 -25.43 6.81 1.21
C GLN A 234 -25.11 5.92 2.43
N GLU A 235 -24.75 4.64 2.24
CA GLU A 235 -24.44 3.71 3.35
C GLU A 235 -22.94 3.61 3.69
N THR A 236 -22.04 3.95 2.77
CA THR A 236 -20.58 3.79 2.94
C THR A 236 -19.86 5.05 3.41
N SER A 237 -20.55 5.94 4.13
CA SER A 237 -19.81 6.88 4.97
C SER A 237 -19.21 6.11 6.16
N TRP A 238 -17.99 6.46 6.56
CA TRP A 238 -17.37 5.91 7.77
C TRP A 238 -18.31 6.01 9.00
N ASP A 239 -19.21 6.99 9.04
CA ASP A 239 -20.19 7.17 10.11
C ASP A 239 -21.28 6.07 10.13
N ASN A 240 -21.62 5.48 8.98
CA ASN A 240 -22.62 4.41 8.90
C ASN A 240 -22.00 3.02 9.13
N LEU A 241 -20.75 2.81 8.74
CA LEU A 241 -19.95 1.64 9.13
C LEU A 241 -19.70 1.57 10.65
N ALA A 242 -19.52 2.72 11.30
CA ALA A 242 -19.40 2.80 12.76
C ALA A 242 -20.71 2.47 13.50
N LYS A 243 -21.87 2.81 12.92
CA LYS A 243 -23.19 2.49 13.49
C LYS A 243 -23.53 1.00 13.39
N LYS A 244 -23.28 0.36 12.24
CA LYS A 244 -23.54 -1.10 12.06
C LYS A 244 -22.70 -1.99 12.99
N ASN A 245 -21.50 -1.56 13.40
CA ASN A 245 -20.67 -2.28 14.37
C ASN A 245 -21.13 -2.12 15.84
N GLY A 246 -22.07 -1.23 16.13
CA GLY A 246 -22.64 -1.02 17.47
C GLY A 246 -23.86 -1.88 17.80
N GLU A 247 -24.49 -2.50 16.79
CA GLU A 247 -25.75 -3.26 16.95
C GLU A 247 -25.54 -4.78 17.06
N GLY A 248 -24.27 -5.23 17.16
CA GLY A 248 -23.89 -6.63 17.27
C GLY A 248 -23.26 -7.02 18.60
N ARG A 249 -23.80 -6.56 19.74
CA ARG A 249 -23.51 -7.10 21.08
C ARG A 249 -24.79 -7.42 21.84
#